data_AF-A0A960K9D3-F1
#
_entry.id   AF-A0A960K9D3-F1
#
_cell.length_a   1.000
_cell.length_b   1.000
_cell.length_c   1.000
_cell.angle_alpha   90.00
_cell.angle_beta   90.00
_cell.angle_gamma   90.00
#
_symmetry.space_group_name_H-M   'P 1'
#
loop_
_entity.id
_entity.type
_entity.pdbx_description
1 polymer ?
#
loop_
_entity_poly.entity_id
_entity_poly.type
_entity_poly.pdbx_seq_one_letter_code
_entity_poly.pdbx_strand_id
1 'polypeptide(L)'
;MADPTDLLAFIDASPSPYHAVAAARARLDEAGFGPLDESEAWPSGPGRWYVARGGALVAWEVPDGADPTTPFRIVGAHTDSPNLRVKPHPDTGAAGWQQVAVEVYGGALWNSWLDRDLGTSGRALVRVGSALEERLFRCDRPLARIPQLAIHLDRDVNGQGLKLNPQQHLTPVWG
;
A
#
# COMPACT_ATOMS: atom_id res chain seq x y z
N MET A 1 -6.80 23.67 11.26
CA MET A 1 -5.46 23.70 10.65
C MET A 1 -5.07 22.24 10.42
N ALA A 2 -4.52 21.86 9.27
CA ALA A 2 -4.07 20.48 9.06
C ALA A 2 -3.03 20.15 10.13
N ASP A 3 -3.28 19.13 10.95
CA ASP A 3 -2.35 18.68 11.99
C ASP A 3 -1.36 17.69 11.35
N PRO A 4 -0.05 18.01 11.31
CA PRO A 4 0.95 17.07 10.82
C PRO A 4 0.91 15.71 11.53
N THR A 5 0.49 15.68 12.79
CA THR A 5 0.38 14.46 13.58
C THR A 5 -0.71 13.53 13.04
N ASP A 6 -1.84 14.08 12.59
CA ASP A 6 -2.91 13.31 11.95
C ASP A 6 -2.45 12.69 10.62
N LEU A 7 -1.68 13.44 9.83
CA LEU A 7 -1.11 12.93 8.59
C LEU A 7 -0.12 11.78 8.86
N LEU A 8 0.75 11.92 9.86
CA LEU A 8 1.68 10.86 10.26
C LEU A 8 0.91 9.61 10.71
N ALA A 9 -0.13 9.76 11.52
CA ALA A 9 -0.97 8.65 11.94
C ALA A 9 -1.67 7.96 10.74
N PHE A 10 -2.12 8.73 9.74
CA PHE A 10 -2.69 8.17 8.51
C PHE A 10 -1.65 7.36 7.73
N ILE A 11 -0.44 7.90 7.56
CA ILE A 11 0.66 7.21 6.86
C ILE A 11 1.03 5.93 7.60
N ASP A 12 1.21 6.00 8.92
CA ASP A 12 1.56 4.86 9.76
C ASP A 12 0.49 3.77 9.70
N ALA A 13 -0.80 4.13 9.60
CA ALA A 13 -1.90 3.18 9.43
C ALA A 13 -1.98 2.56 8.02
N SER A 14 -1.28 3.12 7.04
CA SER A 14 -1.49 2.86 5.60
C SER A 14 -0.28 2.27 4.86
N PRO A 15 0.34 1.16 5.32
CA PRO A 15 1.56 0.62 4.71
C PRO A 15 1.35 -0.01 3.31
N SER A 16 0.11 -0.08 2.83
CA SER A 16 -0.23 -0.54 1.48
C SER A 16 -1.51 0.15 0.99
N PRO A 17 -1.82 0.12 -0.32
CA PRO A 17 -3.03 0.76 -0.86
C PRO A 17 -4.32 0.25 -0.19
N TYR A 18 -4.35 -1.03 0.18
CA TYR A 18 -5.49 -1.65 0.85
C TYR A 18 -5.69 -1.11 2.27
N HIS A 19 -4.58 -0.85 2.97
CA HIS A 19 -4.63 -0.24 4.30
C HIS A 19 -4.97 1.25 4.22
N ALA A 20 -4.51 1.97 3.18
CA ALA A 20 -4.92 3.35 2.92
C ALA A 20 -6.43 3.46 2.72
N VAL A 21 -7.02 2.55 1.93
CA VAL A 21 -8.48 2.46 1.79
C VAL A 21 -9.15 2.12 3.12
N ALA A 22 -8.66 1.15 3.88
CA ALA A 22 -9.24 0.80 5.17
C ALA A 22 -9.22 1.97 6.17
N ALA A 23 -8.11 2.71 6.25
CA ALA A 23 -7.99 3.91 7.08
C ALA A 23 -8.92 5.04 6.60
N ALA A 24 -9.05 5.24 5.29
CA ALA A 24 -9.97 6.22 4.73
C ALA A 24 -11.44 5.86 5.02
N ARG A 25 -11.82 4.58 4.91
CA ARG A 25 -13.16 4.08 5.24
C ARG A 25 -13.50 4.36 6.70
N ALA A 26 -12.60 4.04 7.63
CA ALA A 26 -12.82 4.30 9.06
C ALA A 26 -13.08 5.79 9.33
N ARG A 27 -12.29 6.69 8.72
CA ARG A 27 -12.50 8.14 8.84
C ARG A 27 -13.81 8.62 8.22
N LEU A 28 -14.22 8.02 7.09
CA LEU A 28 -15.49 8.33 6.44
C LEU A 28 -16.68 7.86 7.27
N ASP A 29 -16.60 6.66 7.85
CA ASP A 29 -17.60 6.12 8.76
C ASP A 29 -17.76 7.05 9.98
N GLU A 30 -16.66 7.49 10.59
CA GLU A 30 -16.65 8.47 11.69
C GLU A 30 -17.24 9.82 11.29
N ALA A 31 -17.09 10.23 10.03
CA ALA A 31 -17.66 11.45 9.46
C ALA A 31 -19.13 11.30 9.02
N GLY A 32 -19.73 10.12 9.23
CA GLY A 32 -21.14 9.84 8.93
C GLY A 32 -21.43 9.49 7.46
N PHE A 33 -20.42 9.05 6.70
CA PHE A 33 -20.64 8.51 5.36
C PHE A 33 -21.11 7.07 5.44
N GLY A 34 -22.09 6.71 4.60
CA GLY A 34 -22.55 5.32 4.46
C GLY A 34 -21.75 4.55 3.41
N PRO A 35 -21.25 3.34 3.71
CA PRO A 35 -20.71 2.45 2.68
C PRO A 35 -21.82 1.98 1.75
N LEU A 36 -21.52 1.92 0.45
CA LEU A 36 -22.37 1.30 -0.56
C LEU A 36 -21.68 0.08 -1.19
N ASP A 37 -22.46 -0.94 -1.52
CA ASP A 37 -22.03 -2.06 -2.34
C ASP A 37 -22.20 -1.72 -3.83
N GLU A 38 -21.16 -1.96 -4.63
CA GLU A 38 -21.18 -1.67 -6.07
C GLU A 38 -22.13 -2.60 -6.86
N SER A 39 -22.59 -3.69 -6.25
CA SER A 39 -23.53 -4.65 -6.84
C SER A 39 -25.00 -4.37 -6.50
N GLU A 40 -25.27 -3.44 -5.59
CA GLU A 40 -26.62 -3.08 -5.15
C GLU A 40 -27.13 -1.78 -5.79
N ALA A 41 -28.44 -1.56 -5.74
CA ALA A 41 -29.03 -0.29 -6.14
C ALA A 41 -28.67 0.80 -5.11
N TRP A 42 -28.23 1.96 -5.60
CA TRP A 42 -27.79 3.06 -4.72
C TRP A 42 -28.95 4.00 -4.32
N PRO A 43 -28.89 4.60 -3.13
CA PRO A 43 -29.85 5.63 -2.72
C PRO A 43 -29.89 6.82 -3.68
N SER A 44 -31.06 7.43 -3.85
CA SER A 44 -31.23 8.68 -4.56
C SER A 44 -31.41 9.85 -3.59
N GLY A 45 -30.95 11.04 -3.98
CA GLY A 45 -31.11 12.26 -3.19
C GLY A 45 -29.93 12.58 -2.26
N PRO A 46 -30.13 13.53 -1.32
CA PRO A 46 -29.08 14.01 -0.42
C PRO A 46 -28.49 12.91 0.46
N GLY A 47 -27.20 13.01 0.75
CA GLY A 47 -26.51 12.05 1.61
C GLY A 47 -25.01 12.02 1.39
N ARG A 48 -24.32 11.21 2.21
CA ARG A 48 -22.87 11.04 2.20
C ARG A 48 -22.56 9.57 2.04
N TRP A 49 -21.82 9.24 0.98
CA TRP A 49 -21.64 7.85 0.58
C TRP A 49 -20.22 7.58 0.12
N TYR A 50 -19.79 6.34 0.23
CA TYR A 50 -18.57 5.89 -0.42
C TYR A 50 -18.69 4.47 -0.97
N VAL A 51 -17.91 4.18 -2.01
CA VAL A 51 -17.63 2.83 -2.50
C VAL A 51 -16.14 2.56 -2.44
N ALA A 52 -15.76 1.31 -2.19
CA ALA A 52 -14.37 0.90 -2.14
C ALA A 52 -14.17 -0.41 -2.89
N ARG A 53 -13.14 -0.46 -3.74
CA ARG A 53 -12.77 -1.65 -4.53
C ARG A 53 -11.27 -1.90 -4.42
N GLY A 54 -10.88 -2.89 -3.62
CA GLY A 54 -9.47 -3.21 -3.39
C GLY A 54 -8.72 -1.99 -2.84
N GLY A 55 -7.75 -1.49 -3.62
CA GLY A 55 -6.95 -0.31 -3.26
C GLY A 55 -7.56 1.04 -3.68
N ALA A 56 -8.78 1.09 -4.23
CA ALA A 56 -9.42 2.34 -4.64
C ALA A 56 -10.65 2.68 -3.78
N LEU A 57 -10.92 3.97 -3.61
CA LEU A 57 -12.08 4.49 -2.89
C LEU A 57 -12.60 5.75 -3.58
N VAL A 58 -13.92 5.87 -3.68
CA VAL A 58 -14.61 7.09 -4.09
C VAL A 58 -15.62 7.44 -3.01
N ALA A 59 -15.53 8.65 -2.47
CA ALA A 59 -16.47 9.21 -1.51
C ALA A 59 -17.08 10.50 -2.06
N TRP A 60 -18.35 10.73 -1.77
CA TRP A 60 -19.06 11.91 -2.23
C TRP A 60 -20.16 12.33 -1.26
N GLU A 61 -20.54 13.60 -1.33
CA GLU A 61 -21.65 14.19 -0.61
C GLU A 61 -22.60 14.84 -1.63
N VAL A 62 -23.88 14.49 -1.54
CA VAL A 62 -24.97 15.12 -2.28
C VAL A 62 -25.67 16.08 -1.32
N PRO A 63 -25.61 17.41 -1.53
CA PRO A 63 -26.25 18.37 -0.64
C PRO A 63 -27.77 18.40 -0.84
N ASP A 64 -28.48 18.94 0.14
CA ASP A 64 -29.90 19.24 0.02
C ASP A 64 -30.17 20.19 -1.15
N GLY A 65 -31.21 19.89 -1.94
CA GLY A 65 -31.60 20.69 -3.10
C GLY A 65 -30.71 20.49 -4.34
N ALA A 66 -29.77 19.54 -4.32
CA ALA A 66 -29.03 19.15 -5.52
C ALA A 66 -29.98 18.65 -6.62
N ASP A 67 -29.74 19.12 -7.84
CA ASP A 67 -30.48 18.77 -9.05
C ASP A 67 -29.52 18.29 -10.15
N PRO A 68 -30.01 17.80 -11.31
CA PRO A 68 -29.16 17.33 -12.39
C PRO A 68 -28.19 18.36 -13.00
N THR A 69 -28.38 19.65 -12.71
CA THR A 69 -27.51 20.75 -13.16
C THR A 69 -26.50 21.19 -12.10
N THR A 70 -26.58 20.64 -10.89
CA THR A 70 -25.65 20.94 -9.79
C THR A 70 -24.25 20.45 -10.15
N PRO A 71 -23.22 21.31 -10.09
CA PRO A 71 -21.87 20.95 -10.54
C PRO A 71 -21.15 20.04 -9.55
N PHE A 72 -20.30 19.17 -10.08
CA PHE A 72 -19.38 18.37 -9.27
C PHE A 72 -18.13 19.16 -8.90
N ARG A 73 -17.67 18.99 -7.65
CA ARG A 73 -16.34 19.40 -7.21
C ARG A 73 -15.54 18.14 -6.92
N ILE A 74 -14.55 17.85 -7.77
CA ILE A 74 -13.81 16.59 -7.73
C ILE A 74 -12.38 16.86 -7.29
N VAL A 75 -11.93 16.12 -6.29
CA VAL A 75 -10.53 16.05 -5.88
C VAL A 75 -10.04 14.64 -6.17
N GLY A 76 -8.98 14.53 -6.97
CA GLY A 76 -8.34 13.27 -7.33
C GLY A 76 -7.01 13.10 -6.59
N ALA A 77 -6.77 11.89 -6.09
CA ALA A 77 -5.49 11.43 -5.55
C ALA A 77 -5.33 9.94 -5.88
N HIS A 78 -4.22 9.33 -5.46
CA HIS A 78 -3.99 7.89 -5.57
C HIS A 78 -3.50 7.31 -4.24
N THR A 79 -3.78 6.04 -3.99
CA THR A 79 -3.55 5.34 -2.70
C THR A 79 -2.25 4.54 -2.67
N ASP A 80 -1.59 4.40 -3.82
CA ASP A 80 -0.39 3.62 -3.97
C ASP A 80 0.87 4.49 -3.93
N SER A 81 1.99 3.83 -3.66
CA SER A 81 3.32 4.43 -3.67
C SER A 81 4.31 3.40 -4.20
N PRO A 82 5.40 3.80 -4.88
CA PRO A 82 6.41 2.86 -5.34
C PRO A 82 6.95 1.99 -4.19
N ASN A 83 7.01 0.67 -4.40
CA ASN A 83 7.38 -0.29 -3.37
C ASN A 83 7.97 -1.60 -3.93
N LEU A 84 8.26 -2.55 -3.04
CA LEU A 84 8.64 -3.92 -3.38
C LEU A 84 7.50 -4.86 -3.02
N ARG A 85 7.02 -5.63 -4.01
CA ARG A 85 5.93 -6.60 -3.83
C ARG A 85 6.45 -8.02 -3.83
N VAL A 86 6.00 -8.84 -2.89
CA VAL A 86 6.30 -10.27 -2.87
C VAL A 86 5.78 -10.94 -4.14
N LYS A 87 6.62 -11.71 -4.85
CA LYS A 87 6.21 -12.45 -6.04
C LYS A 87 5.29 -13.62 -5.68
N PRO A 88 4.46 -14.12 -6.60
CA PRO A 88 3.59 -15.29 -6.36
C PRO A 88 4.35 -16.57 -5.98
N HIS A 89 5.58 -16.72 -6.48
CA HIS A 89 6.51 -17.77 -6.08
C HIS A 89 7.73 -17.11 -5.42
N PRO A 90 7.64 -16.79 -4.11
CA PRO A 90 8.62 -15.93 -3.46
C PRO A 90 9.82 -16.69 -2.87
N ASP A 91 9.70 -18.00 -2.64
CA ASP A 91 10.74 -18.77 -1.98
C ASP A 91 12.00 -18.86 -2.85
N THR A 92 13.10 -18.29 -2.35
CA THR A 92 14.40 -18.34 -3.00
C THR A 92 15.53 -18.34 -1.98
N GLY A 93 16.77 -18.44 -2.43
CA GLY A 93 17.93 -18.43 -1.55
C GLY A 93 19.25 -18.49 -2.30
N ALA A 94 20.28 -17.97 -1.65
CA ALA A 94 21.64 -17.94 -2.16
C ALA A 94 22.65 -17.97 -1.01
N ALA A 95 23.79 -18.64 -1.22
CA ALA A 95 24.89 -18.69 -0.25
C ALA A 95 24.47 -19.11 1.19
N GLY A 96 23.50 -20.03 1.31
CA GLY A 96 22.99 -20.51 2.60
C GLY A 96 21.94 -19.62 3.26
N TRP A 97 21.58 -18.48 2.64
CA TRP A 97 20.55 -17.57 3.14
C TRP A 97 19.21 -17.81 2.47
N GLN A 98 18.14 -17.73 3.26
CA GLN A 98 16.78 -17.65 2.76
C GLN A 98 16.49 -16.23 2.28
N GLN A 99 15.74 -16.13 1.19
CA GLN A 99 15.42 -14.87 0.54
C GLN A 99 13.98 -14.86 0.06
N VAL A 100 13.42 -13.66 -0.09
CA VAL A 100 12.06 -13.44 -0.61
C VAL A 100 12.14 -12.77 -1.97
N ALA A 101 11.70 -13.44 -3.02
CA ALA A 101 11.67 -12.83 -4.35
C ALA A 101 10.62 -11.72 -4.40
N VAL A 102 11.06 -10.53 -4.81
CA VAL A 102 10.21 -9.33 -4.91
C VAL A 102 10.20 -8.77 -6.33
N GLU A 103 9.14 -8.06 -6.66
CA GLU A 103 8.98 -7.25 -7.87
C GLU A 103 8.96 -5.77 -7.49
N VAL A 104 9.61 -4.93 -8.30
CA VAL A 104 9.56 -3.48 -8.15
C VAL A 104 8.23 -2.97 -8.68
N TYR A 105 7.45 -2.33 -7.80
CA TYR A 105 6.24 -1.63 -8.17
C TYR A 105 6.51 -0.13 -8.32
N GLY A 106 6.20 0.42 -9.50
CA GLY A 106 6.38 1.85 -9.80
C GLY A 106 7.84 2.29 -9.93
N GLY A 107 8.06 3.61 -9.97
CA GLY A 107 9.39 4.23 -10.08
C GLY A 107 10.13 4.32 -8.76
N ALA A 108 10.30 3.19 -8.05
CA ALA A 108 10.93 3.18 -6.73
C ALA A 108 12.40 3.63 -6.81
N LEU A 109 12.84 4.45 -5.85
CA LEU A 109 14.24 4.80 -5.67
C LEU A 109 14.97 3.64 -4.97
N TRP A 110 15.52 2.71 -5.76
CA TRP A 110 16.00 1.41 -5.28
C TRP A 110 17.02 1.47 -4.13
N ASN A 111 17.96 2.40 -4.18
CA ASN A 111 18.98 2.54 -3.14
C ASN A 111 18.40 2.93 -1.77
N SER A 112 17.23 3.56 -1.73
CA SER A 112 16.59 3.92 -0.46
C SER A 112 16.02 2.73 0.32
N TRP A 113 15.84 1.59 -0.37
CA TRP A 113 15.39 0.31 0.20
C TRP A 113 16.53 -0.52 0.78
N LEU A 114 17.78 -0.18 0.48
CA LEU A 114 18.94 -0.85 1.05
C LEU A 114 19.07 -0.53 2.54
N ASP A 115 19.53 -1.51 3.30
CA ASP A 115 19.83 -1.40 4.73
C ASP A 115 18.68 -0.83 5.59
N ARG A 116 17.45 -1.10 5.16
CA ARG A 116 16.22 -0.83 5.92
C ARG A 116 15.74 -2.07 6.65
N ASP A 117 15.11 -1.81 7.79
CA ASP A 117 14.42 -2.80 8.59
C ASP A 117 13.00 -2.95 8.02
N LEU A 118 12.78 -3.99 7.22
CA LEU A 118 11.56 -4.15 6.45
C LEU A 118 10.57 -5.09 7.16
N GLY A 119 9.37 -4.56 7.40
CA GLY A 119 8.18 -5.37 7.68
C GLY A 119 7.49 -5.85 6.40
N THR A 120 6.27 -6.36 6.53
CA THR A 120 5.42 -6.73 5.38
C THR A 120 3.97 -6.37 5.64
N SER A 121 3.25 -5.98 4.59
CA SER A 121 1.81 -5.72 4.66
C SER A 121 1.13 -6.01 3.33
N GLY A 122 -0.17 -6.22 3.38
CA GLY A 122 -0.97 -6.43 2.18
C GLY A 122 -2.32 -7.05 2.49
N ARG A 123 -2.81 -7.85 1.55
CA ARG A 123 -4.03 -8.64 1.68
C ARG A 123 -3.78 -10.08 1.33
N ALA A 124 -4.52 -10.98 1.96
CA ALA A 124 -4.54 -12.40 1.64
C ALA A 124 -5.98 -12.85 1.44
N LEU A 125 -6.22 -13.72 0.46
CA LEU A 125 -7.45 -14.50 0.38
C LEU A 125 -7.24 -15.77 1.20
N VAL A 126 -8.00 -15.92 2.28
CA VAL A 126 -7.91 -17.07 3.18
C VAL A 126 -9.18 -17.90 3.09
N ARG A 127 -9.03 -19.22 3.21
CA ARG A 127 -10.17 -20.13 3.27
C ARG A 127 -10.72 -20.18 4.69
N VAL A 128 -12.02 -19.92 4.84
CA VAL A 128 -12.76 -20.02 6.10
C VAL A 128 -13.95 -20.94 5.88
N GLY A 129 -13.81 -22.20 6.31
CA GLY A 129 -14.74 -23.26 5.94
C GLY A 129 -14.78 -23.46 4.42
N SER A 130 -15.96 -23.32 3.82
CA SER A 130 -16.17 -23.39 2.38
C SER A 130 -16.01 -22.05 1.64
N ALA A 131 -15.89 -20.94 2.36
CA ALA A 131 -15.79 -19.60 1.78
C ALA A 131 -14.34 -19.12 1.65
N LEU A 132 -14.12 -18.13 0.77
CA LEU A 132 -12.90 -17.33 0.71
C LEU A 132 -13.18 -15.96 1.30
N GLU A 133 -12.33 -15.51 2.21
CA GLU A 133 -12.38 -14.18 2.81
C GLU A 133 -11.11 -13.41 2.46
N GLU A 134 -11.24 -12.14 2.12
CA GLU A 134 -10.10 -11.22 2.06
C GLU A 134 -9.77 -10.72 3.46
N ARG A 135 -8.50 -10.83 3.86
CA ARG A 135 -8.00 -10.28 5.13
C ARG A 135 -6.79 -9.41 4.87
N LEU A 136 -6.79 -8.22 5.48
CA LEU A 136 -5.59 -7.41 5.56
C LEU A 136 -4.62 -8.03 6.58
N PHE A 137 -3.34 -7.97 6.25
CA PHE A 137 -2.28 -8.37 7.18
C PHE A 137 -1.20 -7.29 7.21
N ARG A 138 -0.59 -7.16 8.39
CA ARG A 138 0.51 -6.25 8.65
C ARG A 138 1.44 -6.88 9.70
N CYS A 139 2.73 -6.84 9.44
CA CYS A 139 3.76 -7.20 10.40
C CYS A 139 4.83 -6.12 10.40
N ASP A 140 4.84 -5.29 11.44
CA ASP A 140 5.80 -4.19 11.61
C ASP A 140 7.13 -4.62 12.23
N ARG A 141 7.27 -5.91 12.61
CA ARG A 141 8.56 -6.42 13.04
C ARG A 141 9.54 -6.39 11.85
N PRO A 142 10.84 -6.11 12.10
CA PRO A 142 11.86 -6.17 11.07
C PRO A 142 12.10 -7.62 10.65
N LEU A 143 11.41 -8.06 9.60
CA LEU A 143 11.45 -9.45 9.12
C LEU A 143 12.53 -9.68 8.08
N ALA A 144 12.86 -8.64 7.30
CA ALA A 144 13.75 -8.75 6.16
C ALA A 144 14.61 -7.51 5.98
N ARG A 145 15.71 -7.68 5.25
CA ARG A 145 16.62 -6.58 4.88
C ARG A 145 17.20 -6.83 3.50
N ILE A 146 17.40 -5.77 2.73
CA ILE A 146 18.18 -5.79 1.49
C ILE A 146 19.57 -5.23 1.83
N PRO A 147 20.58 -6.08 2.08
CA PRO A 147 21.88 -5.61 2.52
C PRO A 147 22.64 -4.93 1.38
N GLN A 148 23.23 -3.75 1.64
CA GLN A 148 24.15 -3.15 0.68
C GLN A 148 25.49 -3.89 0.66
N LEU A 149 26.07 -4.06 -0.54
CA LEU A 149 27.42 -4.59 -0.68
C LEU A 149 28.44 -3.65 -0.01
N ALA A 150 29.37 -4.23 0.75
CA ALA A 150 30.42 -3.46 1.42
C ALA A 150 31.30 -2.72 0.40
N ILE A 151 31.60 -1.45 0.66
CA ILE A 151 32.41 -0.59 -0.22
C ILE A 151 33.80 -1.16 -0.53
N HIS A 152 34.37 -1.98 0.35
CA HIS A 152 35.66 -2.64 0.11
C HIS A 152 35.64 -3.57 -1.12
N LEU A 153 34.45 -4.09 -1.46
CA LEU A 153 34.16 -4.96 -2.60
C LEU A 153 33.54 -4.20 -3.79
N ASP A 154 33.16 -2.94 -3.61
CA ASP A 154 32.66 -2.02 -4.65
C ASP A 154 33.32 -0.64 -4.50
N ARG A 155 34.63 -0.60 -4.78
CA ARG A 155 35.51 0.53 -4.40
C ARG A 155 35.20 1.82 -5.16
N ASP A 156 34.65 1.72 -6.35
CA ASP A 156 34.40 2.86 -7.24
C ASP A 156 32.97 3.42 -7.10
N VAL A 157 32.14 2.85 -6.22
CA VAL A 157 30.71 3.20 -6.07
C VAL A 157 30.45 4.69 -5.84
N ASN A 158 31.30 5.35 -5.06
CA ASN A 158 31.15 6.78 -4.76
C ASN A 158 31.46 7.66 -5.97
N GLY A 159 32.31 7.21 -6.89
CA GLY A 159 32.70 7.95 -8.09
C GLY A 159 31.84 7.64 -9.31
N GLN A 160 31.37 6.39 -9.44
CA GLN A 160 30.60 5.91 -10.59
C GLN A 160 29.09 5.82 -10.34
N GLY A 161 28.66 6.00 -9.10
CA GLY A 161 27.29 5.78 -8.67
C GLY A 161 26.97 4.30 -8.43
N LEU A 162 26.01 4.07 -7.53
CA LEU A 162 25.54 2.74 -7.19
C LEU A 162 24.71 2.14 -8.33
N LYS A 163 25.15 0.99 -8.84
CA LYS A 163 24.47 0.24 -9.92
C LYS A 163 23.76 -0.97 -9.33
N LEU A 164 22.43 -0.88 -9.23
CA LEU A 164 21.60 -1.97 -8.73
C LEU A 164 20.90 -2.67 -9.89
N ASN A 165 20.94 -4.00 -9.89
CA ASN A 165 20.08 -4.82 -10.74
C ASN A 165 18.82 -5.17 -9.92
N PRO A 166 17.61 -4.80 -10.36
CA PRO A 166 16.40 -5.00 -9.57
C PRO A 166 16.04 -6.48 -9.34
N GLN A 167 16.50 -7.38 -10.21
CA GLN A 167 16.26 -8.82 -10.08
C GLN A 167 17.31 -9.53 -9.22
N GLN A 168 18.52 -8.99 -9.11
CA GLN A 168 19.62 -9.63 -8.40
C GLN A 168 19.96 -8.97 -7.06
N HIS A 169 19.82 -7.65 -6.96
CA HIS A 169 20.33 -6.86 -5.83
C HIS A 169 19.22 -6.31 -4.91
N LEU A 170 17.93 -6.53 -5.23
CA LEU A 170 16.81 -6.07 -4.40
C LEU A 170 16.05 -7.20 -3.68
N THR A 171 16.55 -8.43 -3.77
CA THR A 171 15.95 -9.59 -3.08
C THR A 171 16.29 -9.52 -1.59
N PRO A 172 15.30 -9.29 -0.69
CA PRO A 172 15.56 -9.24 0.74
C PRO A 172 15.99 -10.61 1.27
N VAL A 173 16.94 -10.60 2.19
CA VAL A 173 17.25 -11.74 3.05
C VAL A 173 16.22 -11.79 4.17
N TRP A 174 15.68 -12.97 4.45
CA TRP A 174 14.73 -13.21 5.54
C TRP A 174 15.10 -14.50 6.27
N GLY A 175 15.07 -14.49 7.61
CA GLY A 175 15.51 -15.62 8.43
C GLY A 175 16.90 -15.44 9.04
#